data_AF-A0A7X5N502-F1
#
_entry.id   AF-A0A7X5N502-F1
#
_cell.length_a   1.000
_cell.length_b   1.000
_cell.length_c   1.000
_cell.angle_alpha   90.00
_cell.angle_beta   90.00
_cell.angle_gamma   90.00
#
_symmetry.space_group_name_H-M   'P 1'
#
loop_
_entity.id
_entity.type
_entity.pdbx_description
1 polymer ?
#
loop_
_entity_poly.entity_id
_entity_poly.type
_entity_poly.pdbx_seq_one_letter_code
_entity_poly.pdbx_strand_id
1 'polypeptide(L)'
;GARYRRPEIDGLERFEGHGVSYWASPVEARLCEGGVVALVGGGNSAGQAVAFLAPRVKELHLIIRGEGLESSMSQYLIDRI
;
A
#
# COMPACT_ATOMS: atom_id res chain seq x y z
N GLY A 1 -1.84 14.58 14.97
CA GLY A 1 -1.24 14.60 13.62
C GLY A 1 -0.42 13.34 13.43
N ALA A 2 -0.34 12.80 12.21
CA ALA A 2 0.51 11.64 11.88
C ALA A 2 1.73 12.10 11.08
N ARG A 3 2.91 11.54 11.37
CA ARG A 3 4.14 11.78 10.60
C ARG A 3 4.43 10.53 9.79
N TYR A 4 4.06 10.55 8.52
CA TYR A 4 4.31 9.44 7.61
C TYR A 4 5.78 9.41 7.19
N ARG A 5 6.36 8.21 7.14
CA ARG A 5 7.69 7.99 6.55
C ARG A 5 7.53 8.03 5.03
N ARG A 6 8.24 8.96 4.38
CA ARG A 6 8.26 9.06 2.93
C ARG A 6 9.32 8.10 2.37
N PRO A 7 9.01 7.29 1.35
CA PRO A 7 10.03 6.54 0.65
C PRO A 7 10.89 7.51 -0.18
N GLU A 8 12.19 7.23 -0.26
CA GLU A 8 13.14 7.97 -1.08
C GLU A 8 12.95 7.58 -2.55
N ILE A 9 11.94 8.17 -3.18
CA ILE A 9 11.61 7.99 -4.59
C ILE A 9 11.67 9.36 -5.24
N ASP A 10 12.55 9.51 -6.23
CA ASP A 10 12.76 10.78 -6.90
C ASP A 10 11.48 11.28 -7.58
N GLY A 11 11.09 12.52 -7.28
CA GLY A 11 9.92 13.17 -7.86
C GLY A 11 8.58 12.70 -7.30
N LEU A 12 8.56 11.87 -6.24
CA LEU A 12 7.33 11.40 -5.60
C LEU A 12 6.45 12.55 -5.10
N GLU A 13 7.08 13.63 -4.60
CA GLU A 13 6.38 14.81 -4.10
C GLU A 13 5.49 15.48 -5.14
N ARG A 14 5.80 15.32 -6.43
CA ARG A 14 4.98 15.87 -7.54
C ARG A 14 3.62 15.17 -7.68
N PHE A 15 3.51 13.96 -7.15
CA PHE A 15 2.32 13.12 -7.24
C PHE A 15 1.58 13.01 -5.91
N GLU A 16 2.08 13.62 -4.83
CA GLU A 16 1.34 13.72 -3.56
C GLU A 16 0.00 14.43 -3.79
N GLY A 17 -1.11 13.79 -3.38
CA GLY A 17 -2.47 14.28 -3.64
C GLY A 17 -2.99 14.06 -5.06
N HIS A 18 -2.13 13.59 -5.98
CA HIS A 18 -2.45 13.29 -7.38
C HIS A 18 -2.01 11.86 -7.75
N GLY A 19 -2.54 10.87 -7.02
CA GLY A 19 -2.29 9.44 -7.24
C GLY A 19 -1.40 8.77 -6.21
N VAL A 20 -0.68 9.54 -5.38
CA VAL A 20 0.07 9.01 -4.22
C VAL A 20 -0.71 9.26 -2.93
N SER A 21 -0.89 8.20 -2.15
CA SER A 21 -1.57 8.24 -0.85
C SER A 21 -0.86 7.37 0.19
N TYR A 22 -0.82 7.82 1.46
CA TYR A 22 -0.07 7.18 2.56
C TYR A 22 -0.95 6.37 3.53
N TRP A 23 -2.16 6.05 3.09
CA TRP A 23 -3.25 5.45 3.84
C TRP A 23 -4.21 4.80 2.85
N ALA A 24 -4.87 3.73 3.28
CA ALA A 24 -5.88 3.05 2.49
C ALA A 24 -7.24 3.24 3.18
N SER A 25 -7.96 4.29 2.79
CA SER A 25 -9.30 4.60 3.31
C SER A 25 -10.37 4.32 2.25
N PRO A 26 -11.67 4.36 2.60
CA PRO A 26 -12.74 4.29 1.61
C PRO A 26 -12.63 5.33 0.48
N VAL A 27 -12.02 6.50 0.74
CA VAL A 27 -11.80 7.54 -0.27
C VAL A 27 -10.80 7.07 -1.32
N GLU A 28 -9.59 6.66 -0.89
CA GLU A 28 -8.57 6.11 -1.80
C GLU A 28 -9.07 4.87 -2.53
N ALA A 29 -9.78 3.97 -1.85
CA ALA A 29 -10.30 2.76 -2.48
C ALA A 29 -11.23 3.07 -3.66
N ARG A 30 -12.04 4.13 -3.57
CA ARG A 30 -12.90 4.58 -4.67
C ARG A 30 -12.11 5.21 -5.81
N LEU A 31 -11.04 5.95 -5.50
CA LEU A 31 -10.15 6.51 -6.51
C LEU A 31 -9.37 5.43 -7.27
N CYS A 32 -9.09 4.31 -6.61
CA CYS A 32 -8.36 3.16 -7.15
C CYS A 32 -9.25 2.14 -7.87
N GLU A 33 -10.58 2.24 -7.78
CA GLU A 33 -11.51 1.21 -8.23
C GLU A 33 -11.35 0.87 -9.72
N GLY A 34 -11.22 -0.42 -10.04
CA GLY A 34 -10.96 -0.89 -11.40
C GLY A 34 -9.60 -0.54 -12.00
N GLY A 35 -8.72 0.14 -11.23
CA GLY A 35 -7.38 0.53 -11.64
C GLY A 35 -6.30 -0.51 -11.31
N VAL A 36 -5.09 -0.25 -11.80
CA VAL A 36 -3.86 -0.97 -11.41
C VAL A 36 -3.16 -0.12 -10.34
N VAL A 37 -2.87 -0.70 -9.18
CA VAL A 37 -2.35 0.03 -8.01
C VAL A 37 -1.06 -0.59 -7.53
N ALA A 38 -0.07 0.26 -7.20
CA ALA A 38 1.13 -0.15 -6.50
C ALA A 38 1.03 0.21 -5.01
N LEU A 39 1.30 -0.75 -4.13
CA LEU A 39 1.34 -0.58 -2.69
C LEU A 39 2.76 -0.82 -2.19
N VAL A 40 3.37 0.19 -1.57
CA VAL A 40 4.74 0.09 -1.05
C VAL A 40 4.72 -0.10 0.47
N GLY A 41 5.16 -1.26 0.94
CA GLY A 41 5.29 -1.56 2.37
C GLY A 41 5.22 -3.04 2.69
N GLY A 42 5.91 -3.48 3.75
CA GLY A 42 5.99 -4.88 4.17
C GLY A 42 5.57 -5.15 5.61
N GLY A 43 4.97 -4.17 6.30
CA GLY A 43 4.48 -4.34 7.67
C GLY A 43 2.98 -4.63 7.75
N ASN A 44 2.44 -4.76 8.95
CA ASN A 44 1.01 -5.04 9.16
C ASN A 44 0.07 -4.07 8.47
N SER A 45 0.39 -2.77 8.47
CA SER A 45 -0.41 -1.76 7.77
C SER A 45 -0.50 -2.03 6.26
N ALA A 46 0.57 -2.56 5.65
CA ALA A 46 0.56 -2.94 4.24
C ALA A 46 -0.33 -4.16 4.01
N GLY A 47 -0.20 -5.22 4.82
CA GLY A 47 -1.05 -6.41 4.69
C GLY A 47 -2.54 -6.10 4.89
N GLN A 48 -2.87 -5.22 5.83
CA GLN A 48 -4.24 -4.73 6.02
C GLN A 48 -4.75 -3.94 4.80
N ALA A 49 -3.91 -3.10 4.23
CA ALA A 49 -4.25 -2.33 3.04
C ALA A 49 -4.40 -3.22 1.80
N VAL A 50 -3.58 -4.26 1.63
CA VAL A 50 -3.75 -5.29 0.59
C VAL A 50 -5.11 -5.97 0.76
N ALA A 51 -5.41 -6.49 1.96
CA ALA A 51 -6.69 -7.16 2.24
C ALA A 51 -7.91 -6.25 2.01
N PHE A 52 -7.75 -4.94 2.15
CA PHE A 52 -8.80 -3.94 1.93
C PHE A 52 -8.96 -3.53 0.46
N LEU A 53 -7.85 -3.33 -0.27
CA LEU A 53 -7.85 -2.79 -1.64
C LEU A 53 -7.95 -3.88 -2.70
N ALA A 54 -7.34 -5.05 -2.50
CA ALA A 54 -7.28 -6.12 -3.50
C ALA A 54 -8.65 -6.51 -4.09
N PRO A 55 -9.76 -6.57 -3.32
CA PRO A 55 -11.08 -6.89 -3.88
C PRO A 55 -11.70 -5.78 -4.74
N ARG A 56 -11.13 -4.58 -4.78
CA ARG A 56 -11.72 -3.37 -5.38
C ARG A 56 -10.97 -2.88 -6.62
N VAL A 57 -9.72 -3.29 -6.76
CA VAL A 57 -8.84 -2.87 -7.85
C VAL A 57 -8.75 -3.98 -8.89
N LYS A 58 -8.36 -3.63 -10.11
CA LYS A 58 -8.12 -4.63 -11.17
C LYS A 58 -6.87 -5.46 -10.89
N GLU A 59 -5.82 -4.80 -10.40
CA GLU A 59 -4.54 -5.42 -10.09
C GLU A 59 -3.85 -4.63 -8.97
N LEU A 60 -3.22 -5.35 -8.04
CA LEU A 60 -2.49 -4.76 -6.93
C LEU A 60 -1.06 -5.31 -6.90
N HIS A 61 -0.08 -4.44 -7.11
CA HIS A 61 1.34 -4.77 -6.97
C HIS A 61 1.81 -4.44 -5.55
N LEU A 62 2.10 -5.47 -4.75
CA LEU A 62 2.74 -5.30 -3.46
C LEU A 62 4.26 -5.20 -3.64
N ILE A 63 4.84 -4.06 -3.25
CA ILE A 63 6.27 -3.78 -3.38
C ILE A 63 6.88 -3.68 -1.98
N ILE A 64 7.85 -4.55 -1.70
CA ILE A 64 8.62 -4.56 -0.47
C ILE A 64 10.08 -4.20 -0.76
N ARG A 65 10.70 -3.44 0.17
CA ARG A 65 12.13 -3.08 0.11
C ARG A 65 13.00 -3.90 1.08
N GLY A 66 12.37 -4.69 1.95
CA GLY A 66 13.04 -5.57 2.90
C GLY A 66 13.25 -6.97 2.31
N GLU A 67 13.86 -7.86 3.11
CA GLU A 67 14.22 -9.22 2.69
C GLU A 67 13.02 -10.16 2.44
N GLY A 68 11.83 -9.80 2.93
CA GLY A 68 10.62 -10.60 2.80
C GLY A 68 9.47 -10.02 3.62
N LEU A 69 8.28 -10.60 3.51
CA LEU A 69 7.12 -10.18 4.31
C LEU A 69 7.29 -10.60 5.77
N GLU A 70 7.90 -11.75 6.02
CA GLU A 70 8.19 -12.30 7.34
C GLU A 70 9.09 -11.38 8.18
N SER A 71 9.82 -10.46 7.53
CA SER A 71 10.68 -9.49 8.22
C SER A 71 9.90 -8.50 9.09
N SER A 72 8.62 -8.23 8.79
CA SER A 72 7.84 -7.22 9.50
C SER A 72 6.33 -7.45 9.53
N MET A 73 5.77 -8.28 8.66
CA MET A 73 4.35 -8.62 8.62
C MET A 73 4.07 -9.82 9.51
N SER A 74 2.97 -9.77 10.26
CA SER A 74 2.51 -10.91 11.04
C SER A 74 2.05 -12.06 10.13
N GLN A 75 2.34 -13.29 10.52
CA GLN A 75 2.03 -14.50 9.73
C GLN A 75 0.58 -14.56 9.24
N TYR A 76 -0.40 -14.20 10.09
CA TYR A 76 -1.82 -14.24 9.69
C TYR A 76 -2.17 -13.31 8.51
N LEU A 77 -1.41 -12.23 8.30
CA LEU A 77 -1.59 -11.36 7.13
C LEU A 77 -0.87 -11.94 5.93
N ILE A 78 0.31 -12.54 6.12
CA ILE A 78 1.03 -13.25 5.06
C ILE A 78 0.17 -14.37 4.50
N ASP A 79 -0.45 -15.18 5.36
CA ASP A 79 -1.32 -16.29 4.95
C ASP A 79 -2.61 -15.83 4.25
N ARG A 80 -2.97 -14.55 4.37
CA ARG A 80 -4.21 -13.98 3.86
C ARG A 80 -4.07 -13.31 2.49
N ILE A 81 -2.84 -12.96 2.08
CA ILE A 81 -2.58 -12.19 0.85
C ILE A 81 -2.02 -13.05 -0.27
#